data_AF-A0A1C0TPA0-F1
#
_entry.id   AF-A0A1C0TPA0-F1
#
_cell.length_a   1.000
_cell.length_b   1.000
_cell.length_c   1.000
_cell.angle_alpha   90.00
_cell.angle_beta   90.00
_cell.angle_gamma   90.00
#
_symmetry.space_group_name_H-M   'P 1'
#
loop_
_entity.id
_entity.type
_entity.pdbx_description
1 polymer ?
#
loop_
_entity_poly.entity_id
_entity_poly.type
_entity_poly.pdbx_seq_one_letter_code
_entity_poly.pdbx_strand_id
1 'polypeptide(L)'
;MIRISALAITATSLLMLSQTAQAVNLSLIKKRCGIQDSLDVFAALGRNAWALRCKYLSPRTYDWFVNDDFGNKRSLPYYPSFTKPGNFADWIAAPRAKMASCETHGYSPLISCVSNKNFDTSPFTFASGEFTIYDAYTQQVQQLVVVDEQATLDNLHYREDTVSITAKKAPVQQIDMMTIHTQSGKTLRITQDHPLLLAEGILKNAQYLNTQDTLIAHDGGLDQITSITTSTVTAQLYTTQLNTLDAARKGKTQLVITQGFLSGYLADNGELDMGQRLVLRDSLPETLLR
;
A
#
# COMPACT_ATOMS: atom_id res chain seq x y z
N MET A 1 -9.86 -80.83 -33.91
CA MET A 1 -9.89 -79.51 -34.60
C MET A 1 -10.32 -78.47 -33.58
N ILE A 2 -9.39 -77.63 -33.14
CA ILE A 2 -9.59 -76.60 -32.11
C ILE A 2 -9.93 -75.29 -32.84
N ARG A 3 -11.06 -74.66 -32.52
CA ARG A 3 -11.41 -73.30 -32.98
C ARG A 3 -11.31 -72.32 -31.82
N ILE A 4 -10.32 -71.43 -31.92
CA ILE A 4 -10.15 -70.23 -31.10
C ILE A 4 -10.61 -69.05 -31.96
N SER A 5 -11.47 -68.15 -31.45
CA SER A 5 -11.70 -66.76 -31.92
C SER A 5 -12.85 -66.17 -31.10
N ALA A 6 -12.88 -64.93 -30.61
CA ALA A 6 -11.92 -63.83 -30.57
C ALA A 6 -12.36 -62.89 -29.42
N LEU A 7 -11.41 -62.37 -28.65
CA LEU A 7 -11.63 -61.43 -27.56
C LEU A 7 -11.61 -60.00 -28.13
N ALA A 8 -12.71 -59.27 -28.02
CA ALA A 8 -12.81 -57.87 -28.44
C ALA A 8 -12.20 -56.96 -27.36
N ILE A 9 -11.07 -56.32 -27.67
CA ILE A 9 -10.41 -55.33 -26.81
C ILE A 9 -10.95 -53.95 -27.19
N THR A 10 -11.75 -53.33 -26.32
CA THR A 10 -12.19 -51.94 -26.45
C THR A 10 -11.13 -50.99 -25.90
N ALA A 11 -10.46 -50.25 -26.79
CA ALA A 11 -9.52 -49.19 -26.44
C ALA A 11 -10.27 -47.89 -26.13
N THR A 12 -10.38 -47.52 -24.85
CA THR A 12 -10.96 -46.26 -24.41
C THR A 12 -9.91 -45.15 -24.53
N SER A 13 -10.06 -44.27 -25.52
CA SER A 13 -9.17 -43.13 -25.75
C SER A 13 -9.33 -42.08 -24.65
N LEU A 14 -8.33 -41.98 -23.78
CA LEU A 14 -8.21 -40.95 -22.75
C LEU A 14 -7.75 -39.63 -23.40
N LEU A 15 -8.70 -38.77 -23.77
CA LEU A 15 -8.44 -37.41 -24.25
C LEU A 15 -7.94 -36.55 -23.08
N MET A 16 -6.62 -36.47 -22.93
CA MET A 16 -5.95 -35.49 -22.07
C MET A 16 -6.21 -34.08 -22.65
N LEU A 17 -7.20 -33.37 -22.10
CA LEU A 17 -7.39 -31.94 -22.33
C LEU A 17 -6.20 -31.19 -21.71
N SER A 18 -5.20 -30.89 -22.53
CA SER A 18 -4.12 -29.98 -22.18
C SER A 18 -4.68 -28.56 -22.04
N GLN A 19 -5.01 -28.17 -20.81
CA GLN A 19 -5.27 -26.76 -20.52
C GLN A 19 -3.97 -25.98 -20.69
N THR A 20 -3.89 -25.15 -21.72
CA THR A 20 -2.81 -24.20 -21.90
C THR A 20 -2.95 -23.11 -20.85
N ALA A 21 -2.18 -23.23 -19.76
CA ALA A 21 -1.99 -22.12 -18.83
C ALA A 21 -1.33 -20.97 -19.60
N GLN A 22 -2.13 -19.98 -20.00
CA GLN A 22 -1.59 -18.76 -20.61
C GLN A 22 -0.76 -18.04 -19.55
N ALA A 23 0.57 -18.07 -19.71
CA ALA A 23 1.46 -17.32 -18.85
C ALA A 23 1.14 -15.82 -19.02
N VAL A 24 0.62 -15.20 -17.97
CA VAL A 24 0.36 -13.76 -17.97
C VAL A 24 1.71 -13.04 -18.11
N ASN A 25 1.80 -12.15 -19.11
CA ASN A 25 3.04 -11.43 -19.39
C ASN A 25 3.39 -10.49 -18.22
N LEU A 26 4.59 -10.64 -17.65
CA LEU A 26 5.12 -9.82 -16.56
C LEU A 26 5.05 -8.31 -16.83
N SER A 27 5.20 -7.88 -18.09
CA SER A 27 5.08 -6.46 -18.45
C SER A 27 3.64 -5.95 -18.31
N LEU A 28 2.64 -6.78 -18.61
CA LEU A 28 1.23 -6.46 -18.41
C LEU A 28 0.88 -6.38 -16.92
N ILE A 29 1.43 -7.28 -16.10
CA ILE A 29 1.26 -7.23 -14.64
C ILE A 29 1.86 -5.94 -14.07
N LYS A 30 3.08 -5.58 -14.49
CA LYS A 30 3.72 -4.31 -14.06
C LYS A 30 2.88 -3.10 -14.47
N LYS A 31 2.35 -3.08 -15.69
CA LYS A 31 1.44 -2.01 -16.16
C LYS A 31 0.15 -1.97 -15.34
N ARG A 32 -0.44 -3.14 -15.05
CA ARG A 32 -1.64 -3.28 -14.23
C ARG A 32 -1.43 -2.67 -12.85
N CYS A 33 -0.45 -3.17 -12.09
CA CYS A 33 -0.22 -2.76 -10.71
C CYS A 33 0.39 -1.36 -10.57
N GLY A 34 1.23 -0.94 -11.52
CA GLY A 34 1.95 0.32 -11.43
C GLY A 34 1.20 1.53 -12.00
N ILE A 35 0.23 1.32 -12.89
CA ILE A 35 -0.44 2.42 -13.62
C ILE A 35 -1.96 2.31 -13.53
N GLN A 36 -2.53 1.14 -13.83
CA GLN A 36 -3.97 1.05 -14.07
C GLN A 36 -4.78 0.82 -12.79
N ASP A 37 -4.35 -0.11 -11.96
CA ASP A 37 -5.02 -0.51 -10.71
C ASP A 37 -4.12 -0.27 -9.51
N SER A 38 -3.38 0.83 -9.56
CA SER A 38 -2.40 1.19 -8.56
C SER A 38 -3.08 1.78 -7.33
N LEU A 39 -2.73 1.30 -6.13
CA LEU A 39 -3.31 1.74 -4.86
C LEU A 39 -2.22 2.20 -3.89
N ASP A 40 -2.52 3.21 -3.08
CA ASP A 40 -1.79 3.50 -1.86
C ASP A 40 -2.03 2.43 -0.79
N VAL A 41 -1.32 2.55 0.34
CA VAL A 41 -1.39 1.61 1.46
C VAL A 41 -2.80 1.47 2.02
N PHE A 42 -3.51 2.58 2.24
CA PHE A 42 -4.83 2.57 2.88
C PHE A 42 -5.90 2.06 1.93
N ALA A 43 -5.84 2.46 0.66
CA ALA A 43 -6.71 1.90 -0.38
C ALA A 43 -6.51 0.40 -0.55
N ALA A 44 -5.27 -0.08 -0.48
CA ALA A 44 -4.96 -1.51 -0.48
C ALA A 44 -5.52 -2.23 0.75
N LEU A 45 -5.33 -1.68 1.96
CA LEU A 45 -5.93 -2.22 3.19
C LEU A 45 -7.45 -2.28 3.12
N GLY A 46 -8.08 -1.22 2.64
CA GLY A 46 -9.53 -1.15 2.48
C GLY A 46 -10.06 -2.12 1.43
N ARG A 47 -9.35 -2.28 0.30
CA ARG A 47 -9.64 -3.33 -0.70
C ARG A 47 -9.49 -4.73 -0.13
N ASN A 48 -8.45 -4.99 0.67
CA ASN A 48 -8.28 -6.28 1.33
C ASN A 48 -9.42 -6.58 2.29
N ALA A 49 -9.83 -5.60 3.08
CA ALA A 49 -10.94 -5.76 4.02
C ALA A 49 -12.27 -6.00 3.28
N TRP A 50 -12.50 -5.30 2.17
CA TRP A 50 -13.64 -5.53 1.27
C TRP A 50 -13.60 -6.95 0.68
N ALA A 51 -12.47 -7.35 0.09
CA ALA A 51 -12.30 -8.64 -0.57
C ALA A 51 -12.43 -9.82 0.41
N LEU A 52 -11.91 -9.69 1.64
CA LEU A 52 -12.12 -10.67 2.71
C LEU A 52 -13.61 -10.79 3.07
N ARG A 53 -14.30 -9.67 3.27
CA ARG A 53 -15.73 -9.66 3.61
C ARG A 53 -16.57 -10.32 2.51
N CYS A 54 -16.28 -9.99 1.26
CA CYS A 54 -16.97 -10.52 0.09
C CYS A 54 -16.49 -11.92 -0.34
N LYS A 55 -15.60 -12.56 0.44
CA LYS A 55 -15.08 -13.92 0.19
C LYS A 55 -14.28 -14.07 -1.10
N TYR A 56 -13.73 -12.97 -1.62
CA TYR A 56 -12.75 -12.98 -2.71
C TYR A 56 -11.32 -13.25 -2.23
N LEU A 57 -11.07 -13.03 -0.94
CA LEU A 57 -9.86 -13.47 -0.26
C LEU A 57 -10.22 -14.44 0.86
N SER A 58 -9.40 -15.47 1.03
CA SER A 58 -9.44 -16.27 2.25
C SER A 58 -8.90 -15.45 3.43
N PRO A 59 -9.28 -15.78 4.69
CA PRO A 59 -8.67 -15.16 5.87
C PRO A 59 -7.13 -15.26 5.88
N ARG A 60 -6.58 -16.38 5.39
CA ARG A 60 -5.13 -16.60 5.29
C ARG A 60 -4.47 -15.67 4.28
N THR A 61 -5.06 -15.53 3.09
CA THR A 61 -4.52 -14.63 2.05
C THR A 61 -4.61 -13.18 2.50
N TYR A 62 -5.71 -12.81 3.16
CA TYR A 62 -5.86 -11.50 3.78
C TYR A 62 -4.76 -11.21 4.80
N ASP A 63 -4.53 -12.15 5.72
CA ASP A 63 -3.47 -12.04 6.74
C ASP A 63 -2.11 -11.81 6.07
N TRP A 64 -1.77 -12.62 5.06
CA TRP A 64 -0.52 -12.45 4.32
C TRP A 64 -0.43 -11.11 3.55
N PHE A 65 -1.54 -10.63 2.99
CA PHE A 65 -1.57 -9.35 2.27
C PHE A 65 -1.34 -8.16 3.19
N VAL A 66 -1.77 -8.29 4.45
CA VAL A 66 -1.86 -7.16 5.38
C VAL A 66 -0.76 -7.21 6.43
N ASN A 67 -0.30 -8.40 6.82
CA ASN A 67 0.68 -8.62 7.86
C ASN A 67 1.96 -9.29 7.31
N ASP A 68 3.09 -9.01 7.95
CA ASP A 68 4.37 -9.66 7.70
C ASP A 68 4.46 -11.02 8.43
N ASP A 69 5.60 -11.71 8.28
CA ASP A 69 5.81 -13.03 8.88
C ASP A 69 5.88 -12.99 10.42
N PHE A 70 5.98 -11.79 11.02
CA PHE A 70 6.00 -11.56 12.47
C PHE A 70 4.63 -11.09 13.00
N GLY A 71 3.62 -10.97 12.14
CA GLY A 71 2.28 -10.50 12.49
C GLY A 71 2.15 -8.97 12.57
N ASN A 72 3.19 -8.21 12.23
CA ASN A 72 3.10 -6.75 12.14
C ASN A 72 2.42 -6.34 10.83
N LYS A 73 1.80 -5.17 10.79
CA LYS A 73 1.24 -4.63 9.53
C LYS A 73 2.36 -4.38 8.51
N ARG A 74 2.15 -4.82 7.27
CA ARG A 74 3.05 -4.49 6.14
C ARG A 74 3.03 -2.98 5.90
N SER A 75 4.21 -2.41 5.67
CA SER A 75 4.34 -1.04 5.17
C SER A 75 3.83 -0.91 3.74
N LEU A 76 3.92 -1.97 2.93
CA LEU A 76 3.33 -2.07 1.61
C LEU A 76 2.44 -3.31 1.50
N PRO A 77 1.17 -3.24 1.90
CA PRO A 77 0.27 -4.37 1.77
C PRO A 77 0.11 -4.80 0.31
N TYR A 78 0.03 -6.11 0.10
CA TYR A 78 -0.46 -6.66 -1.16
C TYR A 78 -1.96 -6.44 -1.27
N TYR A 79 -2.50 -6.44 -2.48
CA TYR A 79 -3.94 -6.42 -2.71
C TYR A 79 -4.31 -7.16 -3.99
N PRO A 80 -5.54 -7.69 -4.10
CA PRO A 80 -5.98 -8.39 -5.29
C PRO A 80 -6.36 -7.41 -6.41
N SER A 81 -6.00 -7.75 -7.65
CA SER A 81 -6.50 -7.09 -8.85
C SER A 81 -7.42 -8.04 -9.62
N PHE A 82 -8.51 -7.49 -10.17
CA PHE A 82 -9.64 -8.26 -10.70
C PHE A 82 -9.74 -8.14 -12.22
N THR A 83 -9.80 -9.28 -12.90
CA THR A 83 -9.92 -9.36 -14.36
C THR A 83 -11.03 -10.34 -14.75
N LYS A 84 -11.53 -10.26 -15.99
CA LYS A 84 -12.40 -11.33 -16.50
C LYS A 84 -11.59 -12.61 -16.70
N PRO A 85 -12.15 -13.79 -16.37
CA PRO A 85 -11.53 -15.07 -16.68
C PRO A 85 -11.17 -15.17 -18.17
N GLY A 86 -9.92 -15.54 -18.47
CA GLY A 86 -9.43 -15.67 -19.85
C GLY A 86 -9.12 -14.36 -20.58
N ASN A 87 -9.34 -13.18 -19.96
CA ASN A 87 -9.01 -11.90 -20.56
C ASN A 87 -8.39 -10.92 -19.54
N PHE A 88 -7.07 -10.94 -19.42
CA PHE A 88 -6.32 -10.09 -18.49
C PHE A 88 -6.46 -8.57 -18.79
N ALA A 89 -6.71 -8.21 -20.06
CA ALA A 89 -6.85 -6.82 -20.47
C ALA A 89 -8.18 -6.22 -19.99
N ASP A 90 -9.21 -7.04 -19.81
CA ASP A 90 -10.52 -6.65 -19.29
C ASP A 90 -10.52 -6.77 -17.75
N TRP A 91 -10.58 -5.63 -17.08
CA TRP A 91 -10.40 -5.51 -15.64
C TRP A 91 -11.35 -4.48 -15.03
N ILE A 92 -11.48 -4.50 -13.71
CA ILE A 92 -12.24 -3.50 -12.94
C ILE A 92 -11.37 -2.84 -11.87
N ALA A 93 -11.63 -1.55 -11.64
CA ALA A 93 -11.17 -0.86 -10.45
C ALA A 93 -11.99 -1.34 -9.25
N ALA A 94 -11.56 -2.43 -8.63
CA ALA A 94 -12.28 -3.02 -7.51
C ALA A 94 -12.41 -2.03 -6.33
N PRO A 95 -13.48 -2.11 -5.54
CA PRO A 95 -13.71 -1.20 -4.42
C PRO A 95 -12.55 -1.14 -3.43
N ARG A 96 -12.37 0.06 -2.86
CA ARG A 96 -11.31 0.37 -1.88
C ARG A 96 -11.85 0.53 -0.46
N ALA A 97 -13.17 0.54 -0.28
CA ALA A 97 -13.82 0.68 1.01
C ALA A 97 -14.42 -0.66 1.45
N LYS A 98 -14.19 -1.06 2.71
CA LYS A 98 -14.66 -2.33 3.29
C LYS A 98 -16.14 -2.60 3.04
N MET A 99 -16.98 -1.57 3.08
CA MET A 99 -18.45 -1.64 3.03
C MET A 99 -19.06 -1.54 1.62
N ALA A 100 -18.26 -1.40 0.57
CA ALA A 100 -18.77 -1.30 -0.81
C ALA A 100 -19.51 -2.56 -1.29
N SER A 101 -20.25 -2.51 -2.41
CA SER A 101 -20.94 -3.70 -2.93
C SER A 101 -19.99 -4.88 -3.16
N CYS A 102 -20.46 -6.11 -2.90
CA CYS A 102 -19.70 -7.33 -3.22
C CYS A 102 -19.91 -7.77 -4.67
N GLU A 103 -20.64 -7.04 -5.50
CA GLU A 103 -20.80 -7.42 -6.90
C GLU A 103 -19.54 -7.12 -7.71
N THR A 104 -19.01 -8.12 -8.42
CA THR A 104 -17.86 -7.96 -9.30
C THR A 104 -18.19 -8.11 -10.78
N HIS A 105 -19.45 -8.28 -11.17
CA HIS A 105 -19.89 -8.43 -12.57
C HIS A 105 -19.10 -9.48 -13.39
N GLY A 106 -18.77 -10.61 -12.75
CA GLY A 106 -18.05 -11.72 -13.39
C GLY A 106 -16.52 -11.57 -13.43
N TYR A 107 -15.96 -10.56 -12.77
CA TYR A 107 -14.53 -10.41 -12.59
C TYR A 107 -14.06 -11.19 -11.35
N SER A 108 -12.88 -11.81 -11.45
CA SER A 108 -12.27 -12.62 -10.39
C SER A 108 -10.85 -12.15 -10.08
N PRO A 109 -10.36 -12.31 -8.84
CA PRO A 109 -8.99 -11.98 -8.52
C PRO A 109 -8.05 -12.93 -9.27
N LEU A 110 -7.13 -12.39 -10.08
CA LEU A 110 -6.20 -13.20 -10.87
C LEU A 110 -4.74 -13.00 -10.46
N ILE A 111 -4.41 -11.79 -9.98
CA ILE A 111 -3.05 -11.44 -9.54
C ILE A 111 -3.11 -10.67 -8.21
N SER A 112 -1.98 -10.64 -7.50
CA SER A 112 -1.71 -9.68 -6.43
C SER A 112 -0.84 -8.54 -6.95
N CYS A 113 -1.15 -7.34 -6.50
CA CYS A 113 -0.32 -6.15 -6.65
C CYS A 113 0.21 -5.73 -5.28
N VAL A 114 1.28 -4.94 -5.25
CA VAL A 114 1.81 -4.31 -4.03
C VAL A 114 1.35 -2.86 -4.03
N SER A 115 0.96 -2.32 -2.87
CA SER A 115 0.64 -0.89 -2.76
C SER A 115 1.84 -0.04 -3.15
N ASN A 116 1.59 1.10 -3.78
CA ASN A 116 2.66 2.02 -4.12
C ASN A 116 3.27 2.63 -2.85
N LYS A 117 4.56 2.91 -2.93
CA LYS A 117 5.20 3.86 -2.02
C LYS A 117 4.58 5.22 -2.27
N ASN A 118 4.04 5.86 -1.22
CA ASN A 118 3.50 7.20 -1.33
C ASN A 118 4.56 8.14 -1.92
N PHE A 119 4.21 8.80 -3.02
CA PHE A 119 4.98 9.91 -3.55
C PHE A 119 4.69 11.10 -2.63
N ASP A 120 5.55 11.29 -1.64
CA ASP A 120 5.40 12.43 -0.74
C ASP A 120 6.17 13.63 -1.28
N THR A 121 5.42 14.59 -1.83
CA THR A 121 5.97 15.92 -2.16
C THR A 121 5.96 16.85 -0.96
N SER A 122 5.36 16.43 0.16
CA SER A 122 5.25 17.24 1.35
C SER A 122 6.63 17.34 2.01
N PRO A 123 7.02 18.53 2.50
CA PRO A 123 8.26 18.68 3.24
C PRO A 123 8.17 17.96 4.59
N PHE A 124 9.26 17.32 4.98
CA PHE A 124 9.46 16.81 6.33
C PHE A 124 10.38 17.73 7.11
N THR A 125 10.21 17.72 8.44
CA THR A 125 11.15 18.38 9.34
C THR A 125 12.40 17.51 9.51
N PHE A 126 13.53 18.01 9.03
CA PHE A 126 14.87 17.54 9.34
C PHE A 126 15.49 18.46 10.40
N ALA A 127 16.58 18.02 11.05
CA ALA A 127 17.27 18.81 12.08
C ALA A 127 17.71 20.19 11.56
N SER A 128 18.03 20.29 10.27
CA SER A 128 18.43 21.53 9.59
C SER A 128 17.27 22.38 9.05
N GLY A 129 16.02 21.95 9.22
CA GLY A 129 14.82 22.64 8.72
C GLY A 129 13.88 21.75 7.91
N GLU A 130 12.90 22.34 7.25
CA GLU A 130 11.93 21.60 6.44
C GLU A 130 12.44 21.40 5.00
N PHE A 131 12.42 20.15 4.52
CA PHE A 131 12.83 19.78 3.17
C PHE A 131 11.86 18.79 2.56
N THR A 132 11.58 18.91 1.27
CA THR A 132 10.99 17.79 0.52
C THR A 132 11.98 16.62 0.50
N ILE A 133 11.50 15.38 0.32
CA ILE A 133 12.42 14.22 0.27
C ILE A 133 13.46 14.39 -0.86
N TYR A 134 13.08 15.00 -1.98
CA TYR A 134 14.01 15.23 -3.09
C TYR A 134 15.07 16.28 -2.76
N ASP A 135 14.69 17.36 -2.09
CA ASP A 135 15.64 18.39 -1.65
C ASP A 135 16.60 17.82 -0.61
N ALA A 136 16.09 17.07 0.37
CA ALA A 136 16.91 16.37 1.35
C ALA A 136 17.89 15.39 0.70
N TYR A 137 17.44 14.62 -0.31
CA TYR A 137 18.31 13.74 -1.10
C TYR A 137 19.43 14.49 -1.82
N THR A 138 19.11 15.57 -2.54
CA THR A 138 20.09 16.32 -3.33
C THR A 138 21.06 17.11 -2.44
N GLN A 139 20.61 17.58 -1.30
CA GLN A 139 21.42 18.29 -0.29
C GLN A 139 22.10 17.36 0.72
N GLN A 140 21.90 16.04 0.59
CA GLN A 140 22.46 15.02 1.49
C GLN A 140 22.10 15.22 2.96
N VAL A 141 20.89 15.74 3.22
CA VAL A 141 20.34 15.87 4.58
C VAL A 141 19.86 14.51 5.06
N GLN A 142 20.35 14.08 6.22
CA GLN A 142 20.11 12.73 6.74
C GLN A 142 19.52 12.69 8.16
N GLN A 143 19.43 13.81 8.86
CA GLN A 143 18.89 13.83 10.23
C GLN A 143 17.41 14.22 10.20
N LEU A 144 16.52 13.22 10.21
CA LEU A 144 15.08 13.41 10.21
C LEU A 144 14.57 13.59 11.64
N VAL A 145 13.69 14.55 11.89
CA VAL A 145 13.02 14.69 13.19
C VAL A 145 11.80 13.78 13.21
N VAL A 146 11.75 12.90 14.20
CA VAL A 146 10.65 11.95 14.38
C VAL A 146 10.18 11.97 15.82
N VAL A 147 8.92 11.58 16.02
CA VAL A 147 8.33 11.44 17.36
C VAL A 147 9.01 10.25 18.06
N ASP A 148 9.41 10.46 19.31
CA ASP A 148 10.01 9.42 20.15
C ASP A 148 9.00 8.31 20.50
N GLU A 149 9.47 7.07 20.68
CA GLU A 149 8.60 5.94 21.04
C GLU A 149 7.95 6.10 22.43
N GLN A 150 8.52 6.96 23.28
CA GLN A 150 8.03 7.28 24.63
C GLN A 150 7.08 8.50 24.65
N ALA A 151 6.88 9.16 23.51
CA ALA A 151 6.00 10.32 23.42
C ALA A 151 4.54 9.94 23.69
N THR A 152 3.82 10.81 24.39
CA THR A 152 2.37 10.73 24.56
C THR A 152 1.71 11.98 23.96
N LEU A 153 0.38 11.96 23.78
CA LEU A 153 -0.34 13.14 23.29
C LEU A 153 -0.18 14.35 24.21
N ASP A 154 -0.04 14.13 25.52
CA ASP A 154 0.16 15.20 26.51
C ASP A 154 1.63 15.63 26.64
N ASN A 155 2.56 14.84 26.12
CA ASN A 155 4.00 15.05 26.29
C ASN A 155 4.75 14.51 25.07
N LEU A 156 4.78 15.32 24.01
CA LEU A 156 5.48 14.98 22.79
C LEU A 156 6.99 15.19 22.96
N HIS A 157 7.75 14.13 22.73
CA HIS A 157 9.19 14.17 22.62
C HIS A 157 9.61 13.84 21.20
N TYR A 158 10.68 14.49 20.77
CA TYR A 158 11.26 14.30 19.46
C TYR A 158 12.68 13.82 19.58
N ARG A 159 13.10 13.07 18.57
CA ARG A 159 14.48 12.66 18.41
C ARG A 159 14.87 12.76 16.94
N GLU A 160 16.16 12.94 16.73
CA GLU A 160 16.74 12.89 15.40
C GLU A 160 17.01 11.43 15.03
N ASP A 161 16.67 11.08 13.79
CA ASP A 161 16.94 9.78 13.20
C ASP A 161 17.82 9.94 11.98
N THR A 162 18.92 9.18 11.93
CA THR A 162 19.75 9.14 10.73
C THR A 162 19.09 8.24 9.70
N VAL A 163 18.78 8.81 8.53
CA VAL A 163 18.09 8.13 7.44
C VAL A 163 18.92 8.10 6.17
N SER A 164 18.72 7.05 5.38
CA SER A 164 19.14 7.03 3.98
C SER A 164 17.96 7.39 3.09
N ILE A 165 18.23 8.26 2.13
CA ILE A 165 17.25 8.70 1.13
C ILE A 165 17.72 8.20 -0.23
N THR A 166 16.83 7.54 -0.95
CA THR A 166 17.01 7.30 -2.39
C THR A 166 15.88 7.96 -3.15
N ALA A 167 16.18 8.54 -4.30
CA ALA A 167 15.19 9.16 -5.17
C ALA A 167 15.41 8.69 -6.60
N LYS A 168 14.35 8.20 -7.24
CA LYS A 168 14.35 7.85 -8.66
C LYS A 168 13.31 8.68 -9.40
N LYS A 169 13.74 9.33 -10.48
CA LYS A 169 12.83 10.12 -11.33
C LYS A 169 11.72 9.22 -11.89
N ALA A 170 10.47 9.60 -11.65
CA ALA A 170 9.29 8.97 -12.26
C ALA A 170 8.92 9.72 -13.56
N PRO A 171 7.86 9.36 -14.30
CA PRO A 171 7.30 10.22 -15.33
C PRO A 171 6.58 11.44 -14.74
N VAL A 172 6.39 12.47 -15.56
CA VAL A 172 5.50 13.59 -15.22
C VAL A 172 4.06 13.08 -15.23
N GLN A 173 3.29 13.42 -14.19
CA GLN A 173 1.89 13.05 -14.08
C GLN A 173 1.08 14.15 -13.41
N GLN A 174 -0.24 14.10 -13.60
CA GLN A 174 -1.18 14.90 -12.84
C GLN A 174 -1.42 14.25 -11.47
N ILE A 175 -1.42 15.06 -10.43
CA ILE A 175 -1.59 14.62 -9.05
C ILE A 175 -2.59 15.54 -8.38
N ASP A 176 -3.51 14.94 -7.65
CA ASP A 176 -4.43 15.69 -6.82
C ASP A 176 -3.78 16.05 -5.49
N MET A 177 -3.69 17.36 -5.27
CA MET A 177 -3.18 17.98 -4.07
C MET A 177 -4.34 18.52 -3.26
N MET A 178 -4.27 18.33 -1.95
CA MET A 178 -5.18 18.90 -0.99
C MET A 178 -4.52 20.08 -0.31
N THR A 179 -5.26 21.18 -0.19
CA THR A 179 -4.86 22.32 0.63
C THR A 179 -5.83 22.44 1.79
N ILE A 180 -5.29 22.23 2.99
CA ILE A 180 -6.02 22.20 4.25
C ILE A 180 -5.66 23.49 5.00
N HIS A 181 -6.67 24.26 5.38
CA HIS A 181 -6.50 25.39 6.29
C HIS A 181 -7.03 25.02 7.67
N THR A 182 -6.36 25.53 8.69
CA THR A 182 -6.64 25.22 10.10
C THR A 182 -7.03 26.47 10.89
N GLN A 183 -7.53 26.30 12.10
CA GLN A 183 -8.01 27.40 12.95
C GLN A 183 -6.87 28.32 13.39
N SER A 184 -5.67 27.78 13.60
CA SER A 184 -4.47 28.58 13.91
C SER A 184 -3.96 29.43 12.74
N GLY A 185 -4.54 29.27 11.54
CA GLY A 185 -4.09 29.91 10.30
C GLY A 185 -2.99 29.15 9.56
N LYS A 186 -2.55 27.99 10.06
CA LYS A 186 -1.62 27.13 9.33
C LYS A 186 -2.29 26.52 8.09
N THR A 187 -1.48 26.27 7.07
CA THR A 187 -1.92 25.69 5.80
C THR A 187 -1.05 24.49 5.48
N LEU A 188 -1.68 23.35 5.18
CA LEU A 188 -0.98 22.16 4.68
C LEU A 188 -1.29 21.97 3.21
N ARG A 189 -0.27 21.76 2.38
CA ARG A 189 -0.43 21.35 0.99
C ARG A 189 0.23 19.99 0.77
N ILE A 190 -0.60 18.97 0.63
CA ILE A 190 -0.19 17.56 0.68
C ILE A 190 -0.94 16.75 -0.40
N THR A 191 -0.48 15.53 -0.69
CA THR A 191 -1.21 14.62 -1.59
C THR A 191 -2.44 14.03 -0.89
N GLN A 192 -3.41 13.56 -1.67
CA GLN A 192 -4.63 12.91 -1.15
C GLN A 192 -4.35 11.73 -0.22
N ASP A 193 -3.23 11.03 -0.40
CA ASP A 193 -2.86 9.82 0.34
C ASP A 193 -1.92 10.08 1.51
N HIS A 194 -1.60 11.35 1.78
CA HIS A 194 -0.74 11.73 2.89
C HIS A 194 -1.48 11.49 4.22
N PRO A 195 -0.96 10.64 5.13
CA PRO A 195 -1.64 10.30 6.38
C PRO A 195 -1.33 11.33 7.46
N LEU A 196 -2.37 11.93 8.04
CA LEU A 196 -2.24 12.86 9.16
C LEU A 196 -2.77 12.23 10.45
N LEU A 197 -2.14 12.57 11.58
CA LEU A 197 -2.59 12.11 12.90
C LEU A 197 -3.68 13.04 13.43
N LEU A 198 -4.83 12.46 13.77
CA LEU A 198 -5.95 13.17 14.38
C LEU A 198 -5.88 13.17 15.90
N ALA A 199 -6.63 14.09 16.52
CA ALA A 199 -6.77 14.21 17.98
C ALA A 199 -7.22 12.91 18.66
N GLU A 200 -7.95 12.04 17.97
CA GLU A 200 -8.38 10.72 18.47
C GLU A 200 -7.24 9.67 18.45
N GLY A 201 -6.02 10.04 18.03
CA GLY A 201 -4.88 9.15 17.93
C GLY A 201 -4.92 8.23 16.71
N ILE A 202 -5.74 8.53 15.71
CA ILE A 202 -5.87 7.75 14.48
C ILE A 202 -5.17 8.44 13.32
N LEU A 203 -4.48 7.65 12.48
CA LEU A 203 -3.96 8.13 11.20
C LEU A 203 -5.06 8.07 10.13
N LYS A 204 -5.25 9.17 9.41
CA LYS A 204 -6.25 9.28 8.35
C LYS A 204 -5.66 9.98 7.12
N ASN A 205 -5.90 9.43 5.94
CA ASN A 205 -5.46 10.08 4.69
C ASN A 205 -6.17 11.41 4.48
N ALA A 206 -5.45 12.35 3.89
CA ALA A 206 -5.95 13.68 3.58
C ALA A 206 -7.30 13.67 2.85
N GLN A 207 -7.50 12.76 1.88
CA GLN A 207 -8.74 12.67 1.09
C GLN A 207 -9.99 12.32 1.90
N TYR A 208 -9.83 11.74 3.09
CA TYR A 208 -10.94 11.42 3.97
C TYR A 208 -11.15 12.47 5.06
N LEU A 209 -10.29 13.49 5.13
CA LEU A 209 -10.43 14.57 6.09
C LEU A 209 -11.67 15.42 5.81
N ASN A 210 -12.24 15.97 6.86
CA ASN A 210 -13.34 16.93 6.82
C ASN A 210 -13.17 17.99 7.93
N THR A 211 -14.01 19.02 7.93
CA THR A 211 -13.89 20.16 8.86
C THR A 211 -14.28 19.83 10.32
N GLN A 212 -14.77 18.62 10.60
CA GLN A 212 -14.97 18.14 11.98
C GLN A 212 -13.70 17.46 12.53
N ASP A 213 -12.77 17.07 11.66
CA ASP A 213 -11.51 16.47 12.09
C ASP A 213 -10.58 17.54 12.70
N THR A 214 -9.83 17.15 13.72
CA THR A 214 -8.85 18.00 14.41
C THR A 214 -7.48 17.37 14.30
N LEU A 215 -6.50 18.14 13.83
CA LEU A 215 -5.11 17.70 13.66
C LEU A 215 -4.29 17.95 14.92
N ILE A 216 -3.22 17.18 15.10
CA ILE A 216 -2.23 17.44 16.16
C ILE A 216 -1.02 18.15 15.56
N ALA A 217 -0.76 19.37 16.02
CA ALA A 217 0.43 20.13 15.68
C ALA A 217 1.69 19.56 16.38
N HIS A 218 2.87 19.89 15.87
CA HIS A 218 4.15 19.43 16.42
C HIS A 218 4.45 19.94 17.85
N ASP A 219 3.71 20.90 18.37
CA ASP A 219 3.80 21.33 19.77
C ASP A 219 2.80 20.59 20.67
N GLY A 220 2.03 19.64 20.11
CA GLY A 220 0.94 18.93 20.79
C GLY A 220 -0.38 19.68 20.77
N GLY A 221 -0.40 20.91 20.24
CA GLY A 221 -1.62 21.69 20.10
C GLY A 221 -2.62 21.01 19.17
N LEU A 222 -3.89 21.04 19.55
CA LEU A 222 -4.99 20.60 18.68
C LEU A 222 -5.40 21.75 17.76
N ASP A 223 -5.58 21.46 16.48
CA ASP A 223 -5.90 22.48 15.47
C ASP A 223 -7.01 21.99 14.54
N GLN A 224 -8.17 22.63 14.62
CA GLN A 224 -9.34 22.22 13.86
C GLN A 224 -9.19 22.60 12.38
N ILE A 225 -9.60 21.70 11.48
CA ILE A 225 -9.65 21.98 10.05
C ILE A 225 -10.80 22.95 9.74
N THR A 226 -10.48 24.11 9.16
CA THR A 226 -11.47 25.14 8.80
C THR A 226 -11.93 25.02 7.35
N SER A 227 -11.04 24.59 6.44
CA SER A 227 -11.42 24.32 5.05
C SER A 227 -10.47 23.35 4.38
N ILE A 228 -10.97 22.66 3.36
CA ILE A 228 -10.22 21.73 2.53
C ILE A 228 -10.55 22.05 1.07
N THR A 229 -9.53 22.24 0.26
CA THR A 229 -9.67 22.42 -1.19
C THR A 229 -8.81 21.40 -1.92
N THR A 230 -9.22 21.03 -3.12
CA THR A 230 -8.49 20.09 -3.98
C THR A 230 -8.09 20.79 -5.26
N SER A 231 -6.86 20.55 -5.71
CA SER A 231 -6.35 21.05 -6.98
C SER A 231 -5.53 19.96 -7.65
N THR A 232 -5.64 19.84 -8.97
CA THR A 232 -4.79 18.94 -9.74
C THR A 232 -3.58 19.72 -10.23
N VAL A 233 -2.38 19.20 -9.98
CA VAL A 233 -1.13 19.79 -10.48
C VAL A 233 -0.38 18.79 -11.35
N THR A 234 0.19 19.29 -12.44
CA THR A 234 1.14 18.50 -13.24
C THR A 234 2.51 18.63 -12.59
N ALA A 235 3.04 17.53 -12.06
CA ALA A 235 4.35 17.54 -11.42
C ALA A 235 5.22 16.37 -11.88
N GLN A 236 6.53 16.62 -11.87
CA GLN A 236 7.55 15.59 -12.03
C GLN A 236 7.74 14.91 -10.68
N LEU A 237 7.28 13.66 -10.58
CA LEU A 237 7.44 12.89 -9.36
C LEU A 237 8.81 12.21 -9.25
N TYR A 238 9.16 11.89 -8.01
CA TYR A 238 10.30 11.06 -7.67
C TYR A 238 9.83 9.94 -6.78
N THR A 239 10.09 8.69 -7.18
CA THR A 239 9.91 7.55 -6.30
C THR A 239 11.01 7.63 -5.26
N THR A 240 10.65 7.99 -4.06
CA THR A 240 11.58 8.16 -2.95
C THR A 240 11.46 7.02 -1.96
N GLN A 241 12.59 6.65 -1.36
CA GLN A 241 12.61 5.73 -0.22
C GLN A 241 13.38 6.40 0.90
N LEU A 242 12.77 6.42 2.08
CA LEU A 242 13.34 6.94 3.32
C LEU A 242 13.47 5.76 4.28
N ASN A 243 14.70 5.43 4.64
CA ASN A 243 15.00 4.28 5.49
C ASN A 243 15.81 4.74 6.69
N THR A 244 15.37 4.42 7.91
CA THR A 244 16.21 4.57 9.09
C THR A 244 17.45 3.69 8.97
N LEU A 245 18.61 4.23 9.37
CA LEU A 245 19.85 3.48 9.45
C LEU A 245 20.00 2.73 10.78
N ASP A 246 19.13 2.97 11.76
CA ASP A 246 19.12 2.19 12.99
C ASP A 246 18.44 0.82 12.76
N ALA A 247 19.22 -0.24 12.91
CA ALA A 247 18.78 -1.62 12.80
C ALA A 247 17.64 -1.98 13.78
N ALA A 248 17.62 -1.41 14.99
CA ALA A 248 16.57 -1.65 15.99
C ALA A 248 15.22 -1.06 15.59
N ARG A 249 15.23 -0.09 14.65
CA ARG A 249 14.05 0.64 14.20
C ARG A 249 13.67 0.35 12.75
N LYS A 250 14.47 -0.46 12.06
CA LYS A 250 14.20 -0.90 10.69
C LYS A 250 12.84 -1.61 10.62
N GLY A 251 11.97 -1.14 9.72
CA GLY A 251 10.63 -1.70 9.53
C GLY A 251 9.55 -1.23 10.50
N LYS A 252 9.89 -0.40 11.49
CA LYS A 252 8.88 0.20 12.37
C LYS A 252 8.28 1.43 11.69
N THR A 253 6.96 1.59 11.84
CA THR A 253 6.28 2.84 11.48
C THR A 253 6.76 3.95 12.41
N GLN A 254 7.01 5.13 11.88
CA GLN A 254 7.42 6.30 12.64
C GLN A 254 6.45 7.45 12.40
N LEU A 255 6.19 8.25 13.42
CA LEU A 255 5.51 9.53 13.24
C LEU A 255 6.57 10.59 12.96
N VAL A 256 6.31 11.40 11.95
CA VAL A 256 7.18 12.47 11.47
C VAL A 256 6.42 13.79 11.53
N ILE A 257 7.14 14.90 11.33
CA ILE A 257 6.51 16.22 11.25
C ILE A 257 6.47 16.66 9.79
N THR A 258 5.31 17.11 9.34
CA THR A 258 5.08 17.68 8.01
C THR A 258 4.33 19.00 8.14
N GLN A 259 4.94 20.11 7.70
CA GLN A 259 4.32 21.44 7.69
C GLN A 259 3.77 21.83 9.08
N GLY A 260 4.48 21.45 10.14
CA GLY A 260 4.12 21.72 11.53
C GLY A 260 3.06 20.82 12.16
N PHE A 261 2.65 19.72 11.50
CA PHE A 261 1.69 18.73 12.00
C PHE A 261 2.28 17.32 12.07
N LEU A 262 1.74 16.50 12.98
CA LEU A 262 2.11 15.09 13.11
C LEU A 262 1.54 14.29 11.93
N SER A 263 2.42 13.57 11.26
CA SER A 263 2.14 12.76 10.07
C SER A 263 2.68 11.34 10.26
N GLY A 264 2.02 10.38 9.62
CA GLY A 264 2.47 8.99 9.62
C GLY A 264 3.48 8.73 8.51
N TYR A 265 4.64 8.16 8.84
CA TYR A 265 5.55 7.61 7.84
C TYR A 265 5.79 6.11 8.06
N LEU A 266 5.39 5.33 7.07
CA LEU A 266 5.70 3.90 7.02
C LEU A 266 7.14 3.75 6.50
N ALA A 267 8.11 3.58 7.40
CA ALA A 267 9.45 3.17 6.98
C ALA A 267 9.40 1.73 6.41
N ASP A 268 10.15 1.54 5.32
CA ASP A 268 10.19 0.41 4.37
C ASP A 268 10.41 -0.98 4.99
N ASN A 269 10.19 -2.04 4.20
CA ASN A 269 10.90 -3.32 4.36
C ASN A 269 10.90 -4.19 3.07
N GLY A 270 11.93 -4.05 2.24
CA GLY A 270 12.66 -5.22 1.69
C GLY A 270 11.90 -6.28 0.85
N GLU A 271 10.89 -5.91 0.07
CA GLU A 271 9.93 -6.88 -0.51
C GLU A 271 10.33 -7.60 -1.80
N LEU A 272 11.59 -7.56 -2.23
CA LEU A 272 11.96 -8.12 -3.54
C LEU A 272 12.29 -9.62 -3.57
N ASP A 273 12.20 -10.38 -2.47
CA ASP A 273 12.70 -11.77 -2.46
C ASP A 273 11.71 -12.89 -2.08
N MET A 274 10.39 -12.65 -2.05
CA MET A 274 9.44 -13.66 -1.52
C MET A 274 8.37 -14.18 -2.49
N GLY A 275 8.52 -13.92 -3.79
CA GLY A 275 7.60 -14.43 -4.82
C GLY A 275 7.54 -15.96 -4.96
N GLN A 276 8.51 -16.71 -4.43
CA GLN A 276 8.59 -18.17 -4.61
C GLN A 276 7.91 -19.02 -3.52
N ARG A 277 7.49 -18.45 -2.38
CA ARG A 277 6.84 -19.22 -1.29
C ARG A 277 5.34 -19.48 -1.50
N LEU A 278 4.69 -18.76 -2.42
CA LEU A 278 3.23 -18.81 -2.60
C LEU A 278 2.72 -20.08 -3.32
N VAL A 279 3.53 -20.69 -4.20
CA VAL A 279 3.10 -21.88 -4.98
C VAL A 279 2.97 -23.13 -4.10
N LEU A 280 3.67 -23.18 -2.97
CA LEU A 280 3.66 -24.32 -2.06
C LEU A 280 2.69 -24.15 -0.88
N ARG A 281 2.16 -22.96 -0.59
CA ARG A 281 1.40 -22.72 0.67
C ARG A 281 -0.11 -22.91 0.53
N ASP A 282 -0.68 -22.53 -0.61
CA ASP A 282 -2.13 -22.68 -0.87
C ASP A 282 -2.49 -24.05 -1.46
N SER A 283 -1.48 -24.88 -1.74
CA SER A 283 -1.62 -26.28 -2.16
C SER A 283 -1.50 -27.29 -0.99
N LEU A 284 -1.26 -26.82 0.25
CA LEU A 284 -1.17 -27.69 1.43
C LEU A 284 -2.56 -27.97 2.02
N PRO A 285 -2.93 -29.26 2.17
CA PRO A 285 -4.15 -29.65 2.86
C PRO A 285 -4.25 -29.06 4.27
N GLU A 286 -5.42 -28.57 4.67
CA GLU A 286 -5.65 -27.98 6.00
C GLU A 286 -5.26 -28.92 7.16
N THR A 287 -5.24 -30.23 6.91
CA THR A 287 -4.86 -31.27 7.87
C THR A 287 -3.39 -31.21 8.30
N LEU A 288 -2.53 -30.51 7.55
CA LEU A 288 -1.09 -30.38 7.86
C LEU A 288 -0.76 -29.11 8.66
N LEU A 289 -1.77 -28.34 9.07
CA LEU A 289 -1.60 -27.01 9.68
C LEU A 289 -2.07 -26.96 11.15
N ARG A 290 -1.88 -28.06 11.89
CA ARG A 290 -2.08 -28.10 13.35
C ARG A 290 -0.77 -27.92 14.09
#